data_AF-A0A9Q1L4V3-F1
#
_entry.id   AF-A0A9Q1L4V3-F1
#
_cell.length_a   1.000
_cell.length_b   1.000
_cell.length_c   1.000
_cell.angle_alpha   90.00
_cell.angle_beta   90.00
_cell.angle_gamma   90.00
#
_symmetry.space_group_name_H-M   'P 1'
#
loop_
_entity.id
_entity.type
_entity.pdbx_description
1 polymer ?
#
loop_
_entity_poly.entity_id
_entity_poly.type
_entity_poly.pdbx_seq_one_letter_code
_entity_poly.pdbx_strand_id
1 'polypeptide(L)'
;MTRESLDSFGLQDLKVTTPQLLDILRNVTKPSEGDFREDVKDRMMEFLDYVNKTGGPFVINIFPIYNVYKYGFDVDFAFFDNKSKFKIVDGNNTYNNLFTFMYDTLVCALTKAGYGNMDIIVGQIGWPTDGYMSASEENAEFFYRGLLKYVARKEGTPLRPNRDITMYFNSLTDENMILADYGPYQRHWGIYKHNGQPKYRIDFTMQDRDIKPTVVKGTVQMPKRWCVFDGMTDHNETVVLKDYEYACYDSDCSVFGAGATCDHLSFAEKVSYAYNMRYQMKNQNMQKCELVGAFISTTNPSTPDCEFPIQILTAEVVDGGSAITKRY
;
A
#
# COMPACT_ATOMS: atom_id res chain seq x y z
N MET A 1 22.10 21.47 -6.62
CA MET A 1 20.92 22.27 -7.02
C MET A 1 19.92 22.48 -5.88
N THR A 2 19.24 21.45 -5.33
CA THR A 2 18.21 21.67 -4.29
C THR A 2 18.77 22.24 -2.98
N ARG A 3 19.85 21.66 -2.43
CA ARG A 3 20.48 22.16 -1.18
C ARG A 3 20.97 23.61 -1.34
N GLU A 4 21.70 23.89 -2.41
CA GLU A 4 22.19 25.24 -2.71
C GLU A 4 21.06 26.26 -2.81
N SER A 5 19.92 25.88 -3.42
CA SER A 5 18.75 26.75 -3.49
C SER A 5 18.20 27.04 -2.09
N LEU A 6 18.01 26.02 -1.26
CA LEU A 6 17.55 26.20 0.12
C LEU A 6 18.50 27.08 0.94
N ASP A 7 19.81 26.93 0.77
CA ASP A 7 20.81 27.76 1.44
C ASP A 7 20.72 29.23 1.01
N SER A 8 20.50 29.48 -0.29
CA SER A 8 20.34 30.85 -0.81
C SER A 8 19.11 31.57 -0.24
N PHE A 9 18.09 30.82 0.20
CA PHE A 9 16.90 31.35 0.89
C PHE A 9 17.01 31.30 2.42
N GLY A 10 18.15 30.88 2.99
CA GLY A 10 18.34 30.79 4.45
C GLY A 10 17.58 29.62 5.11
N LEU A 11 17.17 28.61 4.35
CA LEU A 11 16.37 27.47 4.82
C LEU A 11 17.26 26.27 5.21
N GLN A 12 18.17 26.47 6.17
CA GLN A 12 19.14 25.45 6.59
C GLN A 12 18.53 24.29 7.40
N ASP A 13 17.35 24.52 8.00
CA ASP A 13 16.61 23.51 8.77
C ASP A 13 15.93 22.46 7.89
N LEU A 14 15.64 22.79 6.62
CA LEU A 14 15.06 21.85 5.66
C LEU A 14 16.15 20.90 5.16
N LYS A 15 16.01 19.60 5.38
CA LYS A 15 16.98 18.59 4.93
C LYS A 15 16.60 18.01 3.57
N VAL A 16 17.60 17.77 2.72
CA VAL A 16 17.42 17.16 1.40
C VAL A 16 17.83 15.70 1.48
N THR A 17 17.00 14.83 0.92
CA THR A 17 17.23 13.39 0.86
C THR A 17 16.41 12.79 -0.28
N THR A 18 16.68 11.53 -0.61
CA THR A 18 15.92 10.75 -1.60
C THR A 18 15.58 9.41 -0.97
N PRO A 19 14.29 9.05 -0.83
CA PRO A 19 13.88 7.75 -0.32
C PRO A 19 14.46 6.62 -1.16
N GLN A 20 15.00 5.60 -0.50
CA GLN A 20 15.48 4.37 -1.12
C GLN A 20 14.54 3.21 -0.78
N LEU A 21 14.49 2.20 -1.64
CA LEU A 21 13.88 0.91 -1.33
C LEU A 21 14.95 -0.05 -0.83
N LEU A 22 14.54 -1.13 -0.16
CA LEU A 22 15.47 -2.16 0.34
C LEU A 22 16.15 -2.96 -0.77
N ASP A 23 15.74 -2.79 -2.03
CA ASP A 23 16.34 -3.49 -3.16
C ASP A 23 17.79 -3.05 -3.39
N ILE A 24 18.21 -1.86 -2.94
CA ILE A 24 19.62 -1.42 -2.98
C ILE A 24 20.57 -2.31 -2.17
N LEU A 25 20.04 -3.17 -1.29
CA LEU A 25 20.79 -4.07 -0.44
C LEU A 25 20.91 -5.45 -1.08
N ARG A 26 22.00 -6.16 -0.78
CA ARG A 26 22.14 -7.56 -1.16
C ARG A 26 21.14 -8.44 -0.42
N ASN A 27 20.85 -9.61 -1.00
CA ASN A 27 20.12 -10.65 -0.29
C ASN A 27 21.02 -11.23 0.80
N VAL A 28 20.50 -11.34 2.00
CA VAL A 28 21.24 -11.81 3.17
C VAL A 28 20.41 -12.76 3.99
N THR A 29 21.09 -13.64 4.74
CA THR A 29 20.46 -14.49 5.75
C THR A 29 20.57 -13.90 7.14
N LYS A 30 21.51 -12.97 7.34
CA LYS A 30 21.77 -12.27 8.61
C LYS A 30 22.06 -10.78 8.37
N PRO A 31 21.65 -9.88 9.27
CA PRO A 31 21.93 -8.45 9.12
C PRO A 31 23.41 -8.09 9.00
N SER A 32 24.31 -8.79 9.70
CA SER A 32 25.77 -8.60 9.61
C SER A 32 26.35 -8.79 8.21
N GLU A 33 25.68 -9.55 7.35
CA GLU A 33 26.05 -9.74 5.94
C GLU A 33 25.67 -8.51 5.08
N GLY A 34 24.79 -7.63 5.59
CA GLY A 34 24.25 -6.48 4.89
C GLY A 34 25.30 -5.59 4.24
N ASP A 35 25.16 -5.35 2.94
CA ASP A 35 25.99 -4.47 2.12
C ASP A 35 25.13 -4.00 0.93
N PHE A 36 25.51 -2.88 0.30
CA PHE A 36 24.88 -2.42 -0.92
C PHE A 36 25.15 -3.41 -2.07
N ARG A 37 24.20 -3.56 -3.00
CA ARG A 37 24.46 -4.35 -4.22
C ARG A 37 25.57 -3.70 -5.04
N GLU A 38 26.41 -4.51 -5.66
CA GLU A 38 27.59 -4.02 -6.39
C GLU A 38 27.23 -3.11 -7.56
N ASP A 39 26.11 -3.36 -8.24
CA ASP A 39 25.63 -2.58 -9.39
C ASP A 39 25.21 -1.15 -9.03
N VAL A 40 24.93 -0.87 -7.74
CA VAL A 40 24.54 0.46 -7.25
C VAL A 40 25.51 1.04 -6.21
N LYS A 41 26.51 0.27 -5.77
CA LYS A 41 27.36 0.61 -4.63
C LYS A 41 28.07 1.95 -4.80
N ASP A 42 28.70 2.19 -5.94
CA ASP A 42 29.42 3.45 -6.21
C ASP A 42 28.49 4.66 -6.13
N ARG A 43 27.29 4.57 -6.73
CA ARG A 43 26.27 5.63 -6.65
C ARG A 43 25.74 5.83 -5.24
N MET A 44 25.59 4.75 -4.48
CA MET A 44 25.21 4.83 -3.07
C MET A 44 26.29 5.52 -2.25
N MET A 45 27.58 5.27 -2.51
CA MET A 45 28.66 5.97 -1.82
C MET A 45 28.63 7.48 -2.09
N GLU A 46 28.40 7.90 -3.34
CA GLU A 46 28.22 9.32 -3.69
C GLU A 46 27.00 9.95 -2.99
N PHE A 47 25.87 9.23 -2.98
CA PHE A 47 24.66 9.66 -2.29
C PHE A 47 24.89 9.83 -0.78
N LEU A 48 25.53 8.85 -0.14
CA LEU A 48 25.81 8.87 1.30
C LEU A 48 26.74 10.02 1.69
N ASP A 49 27.78 10.27 0.89
CA ASP A 49 28.69 11.40 1.10
C ASP A 49 27.93 12.73 1.06
N TYR A 50 27.04 12.91 0.08
CA TYR A 50 26.21 14.11 -0.04
C TYR A 50 25.23 14.27 1.12
N VAL A 51 24.50 13.20 1.48
CA VAL A 51 23.55 13.21 2.60
C VAL A 51 24.28 13.54 3.91
N ASN A 52 25.44 12.93 4.15
CA ASN A 52 26.25 13.19 5.34
C ASN A 52 26.77 14.65 5.38
N LYS A 53 27.31 15.16 4.28
CA LYS A 53 27.81 16.56 4.19
C LYS A 53 26.72 17.61 4.43
N THR A 54 25.49 17.30 4.06
CA THR A 54 24.34 18.22 4.22
C THR A 54 23.57 18.01 5.53
N GLY A 55 23.99 17.04 6.35
CA GLY A 55 23.32 16.68 7.60
C GLY A 55 21.89 16.15 7.38
N GLY A 56 21.63 15.54 6.22
CA GLY A 56 20.36 14.90 5.91
C GLY A 56 20.27 13.47 6.48
N PRO A 57 19.06 12.94 6.67
CA PRO A 57 18.86 11.55 7.04
C PRO A 57 18.89 10.64 5.81
N PHE A 58 19.26 9.38 6.02
CA PHE A 58 18.96 8.31 5.08
C PHE A 58 17.47 7.96 5.18
N VAL A 59 16.72 8.10 4.09
CA VAL A 59 15.30 7.71 4.06
C VAL A 59 15.16 6.34 3.38
N ILE A 60 14.55 5.39 4.07
CA ILE A 60 14.30 4.04 3.56
C ILE A 60 12.81 3.72 3.60
N ASN A 61 12.29 3.13 2.53
CA ASN A 61 10.93 2.62 2.43
C ASN A 61 10.98 1.10 2.68
N ILE A 62 10.21 0.64 3.66
CA ILE A 62 10.23 -0.72 4.17
C ILE A 62 8.85 -1.36 4.00
N PHE A 63 8.77 -2.34 3.11
CA PHE A 63 7.56 -3.09 2.83
C PHE A 63 7.81 -4.58 3.12
N PRO A 64 7.53 -5.05 4.35
CA PRO A 64 7.94 -6.38 4.79
C PRO A 64 7.33 -7.52 3.98
N ILE A 65 6.10 -7.36 3.46
CA ILE A 65 5.38 -8.39 2.70
C ILE A 65 6.20 -8.97 1.53
N TYR A 66 6.98 -8.15 0.83
CA TYR A 66 7.86 -8.63 -0.24
C TYR A 66 8.95 -9.57 0.28
N ASN A 67 9.49 -9.27 1.46
CA ASN A 67 10.58 -10.02 2.05
C ASN A 67 10.06 -11.34 2.65
N VAL A 68 8.82 -11.36 3.16
CA VAL A 68 8.13 -12.61 3.54
C VAL A 68 8.12 -13.58 2.36
N TYR A 69 7.61 -13.14 1.21
CA TYR A 69 7.53 -13.98 0.01
C TYR A 69 8.93 -14.33 -0.54
N LYS A 70 9.81 -13.34 -0.71
CA LYS A 70 11.15 -13.50 -1.28
C LYS A 70 12.02 -14.50 -0.51
N TYR A 71 11.94 -14.48 0.83
CA TYR A 71 12.73 -15.38 1.68
C TYR A 71 11.96 -16.62 2.16
N GLY A 72 10.67 -16.73 1.83
CA GLY A 72 9.81 -17.81 2.32
C GLY A 72 9.68 -17.78 3.85
N PHE A 73 9.68 -16.59 4.46
CA PHE A 73 9.50 -16.45 5.90
C PHE A 73 8.05 -16.70 6.30
N ASP A 74 7.88 -17.11 7.54
CA ASP A 74 6.58 -17.09 8.22
C ASP A 74 6.00 -15.66 8.19
N VAL A 75 4.73 -15.52 7.83
CA VAL A 75 4.07 -14.21 7.77
C VAL A 75 4.06 -13.55 9.14
N ASP A 76 3.91 -14.34 10.21
CA ASP A 76 3.92 -13.82 11.58
C ASP A 76 5.26 -13.17 11.93
N PHE A 77 6.36 -13.55 11.27
CA PHE A 77 7.67 -12.92 11.47
C PHE A 77 7.66 -11.46 11.01
N ALA A 78 6.75 -11.07 10.13
CA ALA A 78 6.61 -9.69 9.70
C ALA A 78 5.77 -8.83 10.64
N PHE A 79 5.09 -9.44 11.61
CA PHE A 79 4.31 -8.75 12.64
C PHE A 79 5.16 -8.50 13.90
N PHE A 80 4.68 -7.59 14.75
CA PHE A 80 5.42 -7.09 15.91
C PHE A 80 4.90 -7.65 17.25
N ASP A 81 4.00 -8.64 17.21
CA ASP A 81 3.39 -9.22 18.41
C ASP A 81 4.19 -10.41 18.98
N ASN A 82 5.35 -10.73 18.39
CA ASN A 82 6.23 -11.83 18.76
C ASN A 82 5.54 -13.21 18.76
N LYS A 83 4.48 -13.40 17.95
CA LYS A 83 3.83 -14.72 17.82
C LYS A 83 4.59 -15.67 16.91
N SER A 84 5.42 -15.16 16.00
CA SER A 84 6.23 -16.03 15.15
C SER A 84 7.15 -16.90 15.99
N LYS A 85 7.24 -18.18 15.62
CA LYS A 85 8.23 -19.11 16.18
C LYS A 85 9.58 -18.98 15.50
N PHE A 86 9.64 -18.26 14.38
CA PHE A 86 10.85 -18.02 13.63
C PHE A 86 11.66 -16.86 14.23
N LYS A 87 12.98 -17.02 14.29
CA LYS A 87 13.91 -15.99 14.74
C LYS A 87 15.23 -16.14 14.01
N ILE A 88 15.91 -15.02 13.80
CA ILE A 88 17.24 -14.99 13.20
C ILE A 88 18.26 -14.63 14.28
N VAL A 89 19.28 -15.48 14.44
CA VAL A 89 20.38 -15.26 15.38
C VAL A 89 21.63 -14.86 14.59
N ASP A 90 22.20 -13.71 14.96
CA ASP A 90 23.36 -13.10 14.31
C ASP A 90 24.36 -12.62 15.37
N GLY A 91 25.30 -13.50 15.72
CA GLY A 91 26.19 -13.29 16.87
C GLY A 91 25.39 -13.19 18.17
N ASN A 92 25.52 -12.06 18.86
CA ASN A 92 24.78 -11.77 20.10
C ASN A 92 23.39 -11.16 19.86
N ASN A 93 23.05 -10.86 18.61
CA ASN A 93 21.77 -10.24 18.26
C ASN A 93 20.74 -11.31 17.90
N THR A 94 19.51 -11.13 18.38
CA THR A 94 18.37 -11.96 18.00
C THR A 94 17.27 -11.07 17.43
N TYR A 95 16.83 -11.39 16.22
CA TYR A 95 15.75 -10.71 15.52
C TYR A 95 14.49 -11.55 15.59
N ASN A 96 13.47 -11.02 16.25
CA ASN A 96 12.16 -11.67 16.43
C ASN A 96 11.09 -11.13 15.46
N ASN A 97 11.43 -10.09 14.69
CA ASN A 97 10.56 -9.56 13.64
C ASN A 97 11.37 -9.08 12.44
N LEU A 98 10.73 -9.09 11.28
CA LEU A 98 11.31 -8.78 9.98
C LEU A 98 11.72 -7.31 9.86
N PHE A 99 11.00 -6.39 10.52
CA PHE A 99 11.34 -4.97 10.51
C PHE A 99 12.75 -4.74 11.07
N THR A 100 13.02 -5.23 12.28
CA THR A 100 14.35 -5.08 12.92
C THR A 100 15.45 -5.76 12.12
N PHE A 101 15.18 -6.92 11.52
CA PHE A 101 16.11 -7.60 10.61
C PHE A 101 16.45 -6.71 9.40
N MET A 102 15.46 -6.17 8.70
CA MET A 102 15.68 -5.33 7.51
C MET A 102 16.36 -4.02 7.86
N TYR A 103 15.93 -3.38 8.95
CA TYR A 103 16.52 -2.12 9.41
C TYR A 103 17.99 -2.30 9.78
N ASP A 104 18.34 -3.32 10.56
CA ASP A 104 19.73 -3.56 10.94
C ASP A 104 20.59 -4.08 9.79
N THR A 105 19.99 -4.68 8.76
CA THR A 105 20.70 -4.99 7.49
C THR A 105 21.18 -3.69 6.82
N LEU A 106 20.34 -2.65 6.79
CA LEU A 106 20.73 -1.32 6.34
C LEU A 106 21.79 -0.69 7.25
N VAL A 107 21.64 -0.80 8.58
CA VAL A 107 22.64 -0.30 9.54
C VAL A 107 24.02 -0.93 9.29
N CYS A 108 24.08 -2.24 9.02
CA CYS A 108 25.32 -2.92 8.67
C CYS A 108 25.91 -2.41 7.35
N ALA A 109 25.10 -2.23 6.31
CA ALA A 109 25.55 -1.68 5.03
C ALA A 109 26.12 -0.27 5.18
N LEU A 110 25.40 0.61 5.90
CA LEU A 110 25.86 1.97 6.22
C LEU A 110 27.16 1.95 7.02
N THR A 111 27.29 1.04 7.99
CA THR A 111 28.51 0.90 8.80
C THR A 111 29.70 0.49 7.95
N LYS A 112 29.55 -0.49 7.05
CA LYS A 112 30.61 -0.90 6.11
C LYS A 112 31.00 0.22 5.15
N ALA A 113 30.05 1.07 4.77
CA ALA A 113 30.28 2.26 3.95
C ALA A 113 30.92 3.44 4.73
N GLY A 114 31.12 3.32 6.04
CA GLY A 114 31.69 4.39 6.88
C GLY A 114 30.68 5.39 7.44
N TYR A 115 29.38 5.14 7.27
CA TYR A 115 28.27 6.01 7.68
C TYR A 115 27.38 5.39 8.76
N GLY A 116 27.94 4.53 9.61
CA GLY A 116 27.18 3.77 10.63
C GLY A 116 26.38 4.61 11.62
N ASN A 117 26.75 5.88 11.82
CA ASN A 117 26.04 6.82 12.70
C ASN A 117 24.97 7.67 11.98
N MET A 118 24.81 7.53 10.67
CA MET A 118 23.84 8.31 9.89
C MET A 118 22.42 8.06 10.39
N ASP A 119 21.66 9.14 10.59
CA ASP A 119 20.24 9.06 10.95
C ASP A 119 19.44 8.36 9.86
N ILE A 120 18.51 7.51 10.29
CA ILE A 120 17.63 6.77 9.38
C ILE A 120 16.19 7.15 9.70
N ILE A 121 15.44 7.49 8.66
CA ILE A 121 13.99 7.67 8.70
C ILE A 121 13.35 6.58 7.85
N VAL A 122 12.32 5.93 8.38
CA VAL A 122 11.50 5.01 7.60
C VAL A 122 10.45 5.84 6.87
N GLY A 123 10.70 6.16 5.61
CA GLY A 123 9.89 7.07 4.79
C GLY A 123 8.52 6.51 4.42
N GLN A 124 8.41 5.18 4.34
CA GLN A 124 7.17 4.47 4.12
C GLN A 124 7.25 3.09 4.80
N ILE A 125 6.20 2.73 5.53
CA ILE A 125 6.01 1.39 6.08
C ILE A 125 4.53 1.04 6.11
N GLY A 126 4.17 -0.19 5.74
CA GLY A 126 2.77 -0.61 5.74
C GLY A 126 2.58 -2.07 5.39
N TRP A 127 1.32 -2.47 5.32
CA TRP A 127 0.86 -3.78 4.89
C TRP A 127 -0.38 -3.61 4.01
N PRO A 128 -0.44 -4.21 2.81
CA PRO A 128 -1.60 -4.11 1.94
C PRO A 128 -2.75 -4.97 2.47
N THR A 129 -3.99 -4.62 2.13
CA THR A 129 -5.18 -5.33 2.60
C THR A 129 -5.80 -6.26 1.57
N ASP A 130 -5.29 -6.27 0.33
CA ASP A 130 -5.84 -7.07 -0.76
C ASP A 130 -4.81 -7.18 -1.90
N GLY A 131 -5.07 -8.01 -2.91
CA GLY A 131 -4.31 -8.05 -4.16
C GLY A 131 -2.95 -8.75 -4.08
N TYR A 132 -2.67 -9.47 -2.98
CA TYR A 132 -1.47 -10.29 -2.81
C TYR A 132 -1.68 -11.37 -1.74
N MET A 133 -0.86 -12.42 -1.77
CA MET A 133 -0.87 -13.45 -0.71
C MET A 133 -0.60 -12.82 0.67
N SER A 134 -1.42 -13.15 1.65
CA SER A 134 -1.38 -12.59 3.01
C SER A 134 -1.70 -11.09 3.11
N ALA A 135 -2.16 -10.45 2.04
CA ALA A 135 -2.77 -9.12 2.10
C ALA A 135 -4.24 -9.27 2.51
N SER A 136 -4.59 -8.78 3.70
CA SER A 136 -5.96 -8.77 4.21
C SER A 136 -6.15 -7.59 5.18
N GLU A 137 -7.38 -7.12 5.36
CA GLU A 137 -7.67 -6.09 6.37
C GLU A 137 -7.25 -6.57 7.78
N GLU A 138 -7.42 -7.87 8.08
CA GLU A 138 -7.01 -8.49 9.34
C GLU A 138 -5.48 -8.44 9.55
N ASN A 139 -4.70 -8.85 8.54
CA ASN A 139 -3.23 -8.82 8.64
C ASN A 139 -2.70 -7.39 8.71
N ALA A 140 -3.32 -6.45 7.99
CA ALA A 140 -2.97 -5.04 8.11
C ALA A 140 -3.28 -4.50 9.51
N GLU A 141 -4.41 -4.89 10.11
CA GLU A 141 -4.74 -4.56 11.50
C GLU A 141 -3.67 -5.07 12.47
N PHE A 142 -3.30 -6.36 12.36
CA PHE A 142 -2.26 -6.95 13.20
C PHE A 142 -0.90 -6.26 13.02
N PHE A 143 -0.51 -5.99 11.78
CA PHE A 143 0.72 -5.29 11.45
C PHE A 143 0.77 -3.91 12.11
N TYR A 144 -0.25 -3.06 11.89
CA TYR A 144 -0.26 -1.69 12.39
C TYR A 144 -0.42 -1.63 13.91
N ARG A 145 -1.27 -2.48 14.50
CA ARG A 145 -1.43 -2.56 15.96
C ARG A 145 -0.12 -2.93 16.64
N GLY A 146 0.60 -3.91 16.09
CA GLY A 146 1.92 -4.29 16.57
C GLY A 146 2.96 -3.20 16.37
N LEU A 147 3.01 -2.60 15.17
CA LEU A 147 3.96 -1.55 14.83
C LEU A 147 3.82 -0.33 15.75
N LEU A 148 2.59 0.12 16.02
CA LEU A 148 2.34 1.25 16.91
C LEU A 148 2.80 0.96 18.35
N LYS A 149 2.61 -0.27 18.85
CA LYS A 149 3.16 -0.68 20.15
C LYS A 149 4.69 -0.66 20.14
N TYR A 150 5.30 -1.17 19.09
CA TYR A 150 6.76 -1.16 18.94
C TYR A 150 7.32 0.26 18.95
N VAL A 151 6.71 1.17 18.18
CA VAL A 151 7.08 2.59 18.16
C VAL A 151 6.89 3.24 19.54
N ALA A 152 5.80 2.94 20.26
CA ALA A 152 5.54 3.50 21.59
C ALA A 152 6.57 3.09 22.64
N ARG A 153 7.17 1.89 22.51
CA ARG A 153 8.17 1.36 23.46
C ARG A 153 9.53 2.01 23.33
N LYS A 154 9.87 2.55 22.16
CA LYS A 154 11.14 3.28 21.92
C LYS A 154 12.40 2.43 22.18
N GLU A 155 12.30 1.12 22.00
CA GLU A 155 13.38 0.16 22.28
C GLU A 155 14.48 0.18 21.19
N GLY A 156 14.17 0.71 20.00
CA GLY A 156 15.07 0.70 18.85
C GLY A 156 15.26 -0.71 18.27
N THR A 157 16.43 -0.97 17.71
CA THR A 157 16.81 -2.27 17.12
C THR A 157 18.00 -2.88 17.86
N PRO A 158 18.32 -4.17 17.67
CA PRO A 158 19.52 -4.78 18.26
C PRO A 158 20.82 -3.98 18.02
N LEU A 159 21.05 -3.43 16.83
CA LEU A 159 22.23 -2.61 16.52
C LEU A 159 22.10 -1.13 16.88
N ARG A 160 20.87 -0.63 17.08
CA ARG A 160 20.61 0.74 17.54
C ARG A 160 19.62 0.73 18.72
N PRO A 161 20.04 0.21 19.88
CA PRO A 161 19.15 0.08 21.04
C PRO A 161 18.83 1.44 21.65
N ASN A 162 17.67 1.54 22.29
CA ASN A 162 17.20 2.73 23.02
C ASN A 162 17.13 4.00 22.13
N ARG A 163 16.71 3.84 20.87
CA ARG A 163 16.60 4.94 19.92
C ARG A 163 15.20 5.00 19.30
N ASP A 164 14.63 6.20 19.26
CA ASP A 164 13.41 6.47 18.53
C ASP A 164 13.67 6.32 17.02
N ILE A 165 12.82 5.57 16.33
CA ILE A 165 12.86 5.43 14.88
C ILE A 165 11.68 6.21 14.31
N THR A 166 11.97 7.26 13.55
CA THR A 166 10.92 8.03 12.88
C THR A 166 10.38 7.22 11.70
N MET A 167 9.06 7.05 11.64
CA MET A 167 8.39 6.27 10.61
C MET A 167 7.16 6.98 10.07
N TYR A 168 6.89 6.81 8.78
CA TYR A 168 5.68 7.29 8.10
C TYR A 168 4.91 6.11 7.51
N PHE A 169 3.61 6.06 7.77
CA PHE A 169 2.77 4.96 7.32
C PHE A 169 2.36 5.12 5.85
N ASN A 170 2.34 4.00 5.14
CA ASN A 170 1.89 3.90 3.76
C ASN A 170 0.60 3.09 3.69
N SER A 171 -0.55 3.64 3.32
CA SER A 171 -0.85 5.06 3.07
C SER A 171 -2.18 5.44 3.71
N LEU A 172 -2.63 6.69 3.57
CA LEU A 172 -3.89 7.11 4.17
C LEU A 172 -5.09 6.43 3.49
N THR A 173 -5.12 6.38 2.16
CA THR A 173 -6.26 5.90 1.36
C THR A 173 -5.81 4.88 0.33
N ASP A 174 -6.70 3.97 -0.04
CA ASP A 174 -6.52 3.19 -1.27
C ASP A 174 -6.51 4.10 -2.49
N GLU A 175 -5.58 3.87 -3.40
CA GLU A 175 -5.30 4.72 -4.56
C GLU A 175 -5.53 3.93 -5.84
N ASN A 176 -6.80 3.89 -6.29
CA ASN A 176 -7.26 3.09 -7.43
C ASN A 176 -6.68 3.50 -8.80
N MET A 177 -5.93 4.61 -8.87
CA MET A 177 -5.24 5.09 -10.07
C MET A 177 -3.72 4.82 -10.05
N ILE A 178 -3.19 4.23 -8.98
CA ILE A 178 -1.79 3.78 -8.97
C ILE A 178 -1.62 2.71 -10.07
N LEU A 179 -0.48 2.78 -10.78
CA LEU A 179 -0.09 1.77 -11.76
C LEU A 179 0.15 0.44 -11.03
N ALA A 180 -0.50 -0.61 -11.51
CA ALA A 180 -0.44 -1.95 -10.91
C ALA A 180 0.67 -2.84 -11.52
N ASP A 181 1.70 -2.23 -12.12
CA ASP A 181 2.79 -2.94 -12.83
C ASP A 181 3.53 -3.93 -11.93
N TYR A 182 3.62 -3.63 -10.63
CA TYR A 182 4.23 -4.49 -9.62
C TYR A 182 3.26 -5.44 -8.93
N GLY A 183 1.98 -5.43 -9.35
CA GLY A 183 0.94 -6.32 -8.90
C GLY A 183 -0.30 -5.59 -8.36
N PRO A 184 -1.41 -6.33 -8.20
CA PRO A 184 -2.72 -5.76 -7.85
C PRO A 184 -2.76 -5.04 -6.49
N TYR A 185 -2.02 -5.53 -5.49
CA TYR A 185 -1.96 -4.94 -4.14
C TYR A 185 -1.49 -3.48 -4.08
N GLN A 186 -0.85 -2.96 -5.12
CA GLN A 186 -0.37 -1.56 -5.20
C GLN A 186 -1.50 -0.54 -4.93
N ARG A 187 -2.76 -0.91 -5.16
CA ARG A 187 -3.93 -0.07 -4.94
C ARG A 187 -4.57 -0.22 -3.55
N HIS A 188 -4.05 -1.10 -2.69
CA HIS A 188 -4.73 -1.59 -1.48
C HIS A 188 -3.96 -1.33 -0.17
N TRP A 189 -3.18 -0.25 -0.09
CA TRP A 189 -2.35 0.10 1.07
C TRP A 189 -3.02 1.03 2.08
N GLY A 190 -4.20 1.54 1.76
CA GLY A 190 -4.86 2.55 2.55
C GLY A 190 -5.33 2.04 3.91
N ILE A 191 -5.27 2.92 4.90
CA ILE A 191 -6.04 2.77 6.16
C ILE A 191 -7.54 2.99 5.89
N TYR A 192 -7.86 3.82 4.91
CA TYR A 192 -9.21 4.09 4.43
C TYR A 192 -9.41 3.56 3.00
N LYS A 193 -10.63 3.11 2.71
CA LYS A 193 -11.09 2.92 1.34
C LYS A 193 -11.16 4.28 0.63
N HIS A 194 -11.20 4.27 -0.71
CA HIS A 194 -11.34 5.48 -1.52
C HIS A 194 -12.58 6.34 -1.17
N ASN A 195 -13.62 5.74 -0.58
CA ASN A 195 -14.85 6.41 -0.17
C ASN A 195 -14.80 7.02 1.25
N GLY A 196 -13.65 6.94 1.91
CA GLY A 196 -13.44 7.49 3.26
C GLY A 196 -13.95 6.58 4.39
N GLN A 197 -14.36 5.35 4.08
CA GLN A 197 -14.64 4.34 5.10
C GLN A 197 -13.32 3.74 5.62
N PRO A 198 -13.11 3.65 6.94
CA PRO A 198 -11.94 3.00 7.51
C PRO A 198 -12.02 1.48 7.30
N LYS A 199 -10.89 0.85 6.99
CA LYS A 199 -10.82 -0.58 6.69
C LYS A 199 -10.75 -1.40 7.98
N TYR A 200 -9.75 -1.12 8.81
CA TYR A 200 -9.47 -1.83 10.06
C TYR A 200 -9.34 -0.89 11.27
N ARG A 201 -9.17 -1.47 12.46
CA ARG A 201 -8.97 -0.74 13.70
C ARG A 201 -7.53 -0.27 13.82
N ILE A 202 -7.33 0.98 14.23
CA ILE A 202 -5.99 1.55 14.41
C ILE A 202 -6.05 2.70 15.40
N ASP A 203 -5.22 2.62 16.44
CA ASP A 203 -5.12 3.66 17.47
C ASP A 203 -3.89 4.54 17.26
N PHE A 204 -4.08 5.65 16.55
CA PHE A 204 -3.02 6.63 16.30
C PHE A 204 -2.44 7.29 17.56
N THR A 205 -3.09 7.13 18.73
CA THR A 205 -2.52 7.62 20.01
C THR A 205 -1.47 6.67 20.59
N MET A 206 -1.26 5.50 19.99
CA MET A 206 -0.32 4.46 20.43
C MET A 206 -0.65 3.87 21.82
N GLN A 207 -1.91 3.92 22.25
CA GLN A 207 -2.36 3.43 23.56
C GLN A 207 -2.96 2.01 23.52
N ASP A 208 -2.88 1.32 22.37
CA ASP A 208 -3.47 -0.01 22.14
C ASP A 208 -4.98 -0.10 22.41
N ARG A 209 -5.72 0.98 22.12
CA ARG A 209 -7.18 0.97 22.27
C ARG A 209 -7.82 0.26 21.07
N ASP A 210 -8.89 -0.46 21.34
CA ASP A 210 -9.72 -1.07 20.30
C ASP A 210 -10.65 -0.02 19.66
N ILE A 211 -10.09 0.79 18.77
CA ILE A 211 -10.82 1.86 18.08
C ILE A 211 -10.72 1.74 16.56
N LYS A 212 -11.86 1.90 15.89
CA LYS A 212 -11.91 2.10 14.45
C LYS A 212 -11.87 3.61 14.17
N PRO A 213 -11.07 4.10 13.21
CA PRO A 213 -11.04 5.51 12.88
C PRO A 213 -12.44 6.04 12.49
N THR A 214 -12.61 7.36 12.54
CA THR A 214 -13.88 7.98 12.13
C THR A 214 -14.02 7.97 10.62
N VAL A 215 -15.22 7.72 10.11
CA VAL A 215 -15.54 7.90 8.67
C VAL A 215 -15.25 9.34 8.24
N VAL A 216 -14.60 9.51 7.10
CA VAL A 216 -14.28 10.83 6.53
C VAL A 216 -15.58 11.60 6.26
N LYS A 217 -15.60 12.88 6.64
CA LYS A 217 -16.73 13.78 6.39
C LYS A 217 -16.60 14.42 4.99
N GLY A 218 -17.74 14.70 4.36
CA GLY A 218 -17.79 15.42 3.08
C GLY A 218 -17.71 14.52 1.85
N THR A 219 -17.65 13.19 2.01
CA THR A 219 -17.80 12.26 0.89
C THR A 219 -19.28 12.08 0.57
N VAL A 220 -19.63 12.18 -0.72
CA VAL A 220 -20.98 11.92 -1.22
C VAL A 220 -20.91 10.67 -2.09
N GLN A 221 -21.63 9.63 -1.73
CA GLN A 221 -21.72 8.43 -2.57
C GLN A 221 -22.62 8.70 -3.78
N MET A 222 -22.27 8.09 -4.91
CA MET A 222 -23.18 8.08 -6.06
C MET A 222 -24.43 7.23 -5.79
N PRO A 223 -25.49 7.34 -6.61
CA PRO A 223 -26.70 6.53 -6.44
C PRO A 223 -26.43 5.03 -6.38
N LYS A 224 -27.22 4.31 -5.56
CA LYS A 224 -27.14 2.84 -5.41
C LYS A 224 -27.67 2.11 -6.64
N ARG A 225 -26.83 2.01 -7.65
CA ARG A 225 -27.08 1.28 -8.89
C ARG A 225 -25.77 0.77 -9.44
N TRP A 226 -25.82 -0.42 -10.05
CA TRP A 226 -24.66 -1.15 -10.54
C TRP A 226 -24.87 -1.51 -12.00
N CYS A 227 -23.79 -1.58 -12.77
CA CYS A 227 -23.80 -2.19 -14.09
C CYS A 227 -23.47 -3.68 -13.94
N VAL A 228 -24.39 -4.55 -14.32
CA VAL A 228 -24.32 -6.00 -14.04
C VAL A 228 -24.48 -6.76 -15.35
N PHE A 229 -23.79 -7.90 -15.48
CA PHE A 229 -23.95 -8.81 -16.61
C PHE A 229 -25.12 -9.78 -16.33
N ASP A 230 -26.00 -9.99 -17.30
CA ASP A 230 -27.18 -10.85 -17.17
C ASP A 230 -26.87 -12.35 -17.01
N GLY A 231 -25.62 -12.75 -17.28
CA GLY A 231 -25.17 -14.14 -17.15
C GLY A 231 -25.73 -15.08 -18.20
N MET A 232 -26.39 -14.57 -19.24
CA MET A 232 -26.99 -15.41 -20.28
C MET A 232 -25.93 -16.01 -21.20
N THR A 233 -26.11 -17.28 -21.57
CA THR A 233 -25.16 -18.05 -22.40
C THR A 233 -25.40 -17.92 -23.90
N ASP A 234 -26.45 -17.20 -24.30
CA ASP A 234 -26.76 -16.92 -25.71
C ASP A 234 -25.96 -15.72 -26.26
N HIS A 235 -25.30 -14.96 -25.39
CA HIS A 235 -24.30 -13.97 -25.79
C HIS A 235 -23.09 -14.62 -26.45
N ASN A 236 -22.49 -13.91 -27.40
CA ASN A 236 -21.24 -14.37 -28.00
C ASN A 236 -20.10 -14.28 -26.96
N GLU A 237 -19.61 -15.44 -26.50
CA GLU A 237 -18.56 -15.56 -25.49
C GLU A 237 -17.29 -14.77 -25.84
N THR A 238 -16.92 -14.69 -27.12
CA THR A 238 -15.74 -13.92 -27.55
C THR A 238 -15.94 -12.42 -27.38
N VAL A 239 -17.17 -11.93 -27.54
CA VAL A 239 -17.51 -10.52 -27.31
C VAL A 239 -17.54 -10.22 -25.82
N VAL A 240 -18.15 -11.10 -25.00
CA VAL A 240 -18.15 -10.98 -23.53
C VAL A 240 -16.72 -10.90 -23.00
N LEU A 241 -15.82 -11.76 -23.46
CA LEU A 241 -14.42 -11.76 -23.03
C LEU A 241 -13.71 -10.44 -23.39
N LYS A 242 -13.93 -9.92 -24.61
CA LYS A 242 -13.35 -8.63 -25.03
C LYS A 242 -13.86 -7.46 -24.21
N ASP A 243 -15.17 -7.42 -23.95
CA ASP A 243 -15.79 -6.37 -23.15
C ASP A 243 -15.29 -6.42 -21.69
N TYR A 244 -15.14 -7.63 -21.14
CA TYR A 244 -14.52 -7.84 -19.82
C TYR A 244 -13.08 -7.33 -19.76
N GLU A 245 -12.23 -7.75 -20.70
CA GLU A 245 -10.82 -7.31 -20.76
C GLU A 245 -10.72 -5.79 -20.91
N TYR A 246 -11.54 -5.19 -21.78
CA TYR A 246 -11.58 -3.75 -21.98
C TYR A 246 -12.10 -3.00 -20.74
N ALA A 247 -13.10 -3.52 -20.05
CA ALA A 247 -13.59 -2.95 -18.81
C ALA A 247 -12.50 -2.96 -17.73
N CYS A 248 -11.75 -4.06 -17.57
CA CYS A 248 -10.64 -4.14 -16.64
C CYS A 248 -9.43 -3.30 -17.04
N TYR A 249 -9.21 -3.07 -18.33
CA TYR A 249 -8.17 -2.16 -18.82
C TYR A 249 -8.46 -0.69 -18.48
N ASP A 250 -9.72 -0.24 -18.58
CA ASP A 250 -10.13 1.15 -18.30
C ASP A 250 -10.61 1.38 -16.85
N SER A 251 -10.48 0.38 -15.97
CA SER A 251 -10.91 0.46 -14.57
C SER A 251 -10.05 -0.40 -13.63
N ASP A 252 -10.52 -0.65 -12.40
CA ASP A 252 -9.77 -1.39 -11.39
C ASP A 252 -10.36 -2.78 -11.11
N CYS A 253 -9.75 -3.80 -11.72
CA CYS A 253 -10.06 -5.21 -11.49
C CYS A 253 -9.00 -5.93 -10.63
N SER A 254 -8.19 -5.18 -9.87
CA SER A 254 -7.10 -5.73 -9.04
C SER A 254 -7.57 -6.76 -8.00
N VAL A 255 -8.84 -6.73 -7.61
CA VAL A 255 -9.46 -7.65 -6.66
C VAL A 255 -9.58 -9.09 -7.17
N PHE A 256 -9.29 -9.36 -8.45
CA PHE A 256 -9.24 -10.73 -8.99
C PHE A 256 -7.83 -11.34 -8.95
N GLY A 257 -6.83 -10.59 -8.45
CA GLY A 257 -5.48 -11.11 -8.31
C GLY A 257 -5.43 -12.37 -7.43
N ALA A 258 -4.43 -13.22 -7.64
CA ALA A 258 -4.26 -14.41 -6.81
C ALA A 258 -4.13 -14.03 -5.32
N GLY A 259 -4.98 -14.62 -4.48
CA GLY A 259 -5.04 -14.33 -3.04
C GLY A 259 -5.85 -13.07 -2.68
N ALA A 260 -6.50 -12.43 -3.65
CA ALA A 260 -7.36 -11.29 -3.43
C ALA A 260 -8.79 -11.69 -3.02
N THR A 261 -9.52 -10.76 -2.42
CA THR A 261 -10.86 -11.00 -1.84
C THR A 261 -11.88 -11.51 -2.86
N CYS A 262 -11.82 -11.05 -4.12
CA CYS A 262 -12.77 -11.40 -5.17
C CYS A 262 -12.26 -12.45 -6.17
N ASP A 263 -11.14 -13.13 -5.90
CA ASP A 263 -10.58 -14.13 -6.83
C ASP A 263 -11.52 -15.35 -7.01
N HIS A 264 -12.30 -15.67 -5.98
CA HIS A 264 -13.23 -16.81 -5.98
C HIS A 264 -14.48 -16.64 -6.85
N LEU A 265 -14.76 -15.43 -7.35
CA LEU A 265 -15.93 -15.15 -8.16
C LEU A 265 -15.96 -16.00 -9.45
N SER A 266 -17.15 -16.43 -9.84
CA SER A 266 -17.37 -17.05 -11.15
C SER A 266 -17.08 -16.07 -12.28
N PHE A 267 -16.91 -16.56 -13.52
CA PHE A 267 -16.65 -15.68 -14.66
C PHE A 267 -17.77 -14.64 -14.86
N ALA A 268 -19.05 -15.02 -14.76
CA ALA A 268 -20.16 -14.08 -14.89
C ALA A 268 -20.17 -12.98 -13.80
N GLU A 269 -19.78 -13.33 -12.57
CA GLU A 269 -19.64 -12.37 -11.48
C GLU A 269 -18.43 -11.44 -11.70
N LYS A 270 -17.30 -11.97 -12.20
CA LYS A 270 -16.12 -11.17 -12.58
C LYS A 270 -16.45 -10.19 -13.72
N VAL A 271 -17.23 -10.61 -14.72
CA VAL A 271 -17.75 -9.73 -15.79
C VAL A 271 -18.62 -8.63 -15.19
N SER A 272 -19.57 -8.99 -14.32
CA SER A 272 -20.42 -8.02 -13.61
C SER A 272 -19.60 -7.01 -12.81
N TYR A 273 -18.56 -7.46 -12.12
CA TYR A 273 -17.70 -6.58 -11.33
C TYR A 273 -16.91 -5.62 -12.23
N ALA A 274 -16.30 -6.13 -13.32
CA ALA A 274 -15.58 -5.30 -14.29
C ALA A 274 -16.49 -4.23 -14.93
N TYR A 275 -17.70 -4.63 -15.34
CA TYR A 275 -18.70 -3.72 -15.90
C TYR A 275 -19.09 -2.65 -14.88
N ASN A 276 -19.34 -3.05 -13.62
CA ASN A 276 -19.62 -2.10 -12.55
C ASN A 276 -18.45 -1.15 -12.31
N MET A 277 -17.21 -1.62 -12.23
CA MET A 277 -16.05 -0.77 -12.00
C MET A 277 -15.89 0.30 -13.07
N ARG A 278 -15.99 -0.09 -14.33
CA ARG A 278 -15.99 0.85 -15.46
C ARG A 278 -17.11 1.89 -15.34
N TYR A 279 -18.32 1.45 -15.04
CA TYR A 279 -19.48 2.32 -14.87
C TYR A 279 -19.30 3.32 -13.72
N GLN A 280 -18.83 2.84 -12.55
CA GLN A 280 -18.65 3.66 -11.35
C GLN A 280 -17.48 4.64 -11.49
N MET A 281 -16.34 4.21 -12.04
CA MET A 281 -15.18 5.10 -12.22
C MET A 281 -15.41 6.20 -13.26
N LYS A 282 -16.46 6.09 -14.09
CA LYS A 282 -16.86 7.09 -15.08
C LYS A 282 -18.16 7.80 -14.69
N ASN A 283 -18.31 8.08 -13.39
CA ASN A 283 -19.42 8.85 -12.82
C ASN A 283 -20.81 8.30 -13.17
N GLN A 284 -20.95 6.97 -13.23
CA GLN A 284 -22.21 6.31 -13.57
C GLN A 284 -22.80 6.76 -14.92
N ASN A 285 -21.95 7.09 -15.90
CA ASN A 285 -22.38 7.37 -17.26
C ASN A 285 -23.00 6.11 -17.88
N MET A 286 -24.25 6.20 -18.31
CA MET A 286 -25.02 5.08 -18.88
C MET A 286 -24.32 4.42 -20.08
N GLN A 287 -23.63 5.21 -20.91
CA GLN A 287 -22.86 4.70 -22.07
C GLN A 287 -21.72 3.78 -21.65
N LYS A 288 -21.24 3.88 -20.40
CA LYS A 288 -20.19 3.02 -19.87
C LYS A 288 -20.71 1.66 -19.40
N CYS A 289 -22.04 1.48 -19.39
CA CYS A 289 -22.72 0.22 -19.18
C CYS A 289 -23.33 -0.36 -20.47
N GLU A 290 -23.01 0.20 -21.65
CA GLU A 290 -23.45 -0.34 -22.94
C GLU A 290 -22.45 -1.41 -23.43
N LEU A 291 -22.38 -2.52 -22.70
CA LEU A 291 -21.56 -3.70 -23.02
C LEU A 291 -22.49 -4.90 -23.26
N VAL A 292 -21.99 -5.97 -23.87
CA VAL A 292 -22.83 -7.14 -24.18
C VAL A 292 -23.39 -7.76 -22.90
N GLY A 293 -24.72 -7.98 -22.87
CA GLY A 293 -25.45 -8.50 -21.71
C GLY A 293 -25.44 -7.59 -20.46
N ALA A 294 -24.99 -6.35 -20.58
CA ALA A 294 -24.95 -5.41 -19.45
C ALA A 294 -26.31 -4.72 -19.24
N PHE A 295 -26.70 -4.55 -17.98
CA PHE A 295 -27.86 -3.77 -17.60
C PHE A 295 -27.65 -3.04 -16.26
N ILE A 296 -28.42 -1.98 -16.03
CA ILE A 296 -28.40 -1.25 -14.76
C ILE A 296 -29.33 -1.94 -13.76
N SER A 297 -28.74 -2.41 -12.67
CA SER A 297 -29.44 -3.02 -11.53
C SER A 297 -29.49 -2.07 -10.35
N THR A 298 -30.60 -2.06 -9.62
CA THR A 298 -30.72 -1.44 -8.28
C THR A 298 -30.53 -2.45 -7.15
N THR A 299 -30.32 -3.72 -7.49
CA THR A 299 -30.03 -4.79 -6.54
C THR A 299 -28.52 -4.90 -6.37
N ASN A 300 -28.04 -4.88 -5.13
CA ASN A 300 -26.62 -4.98 -4.81
C ASN A 300 -26.07 -6.37 -5.22
N PRO A 301 -25.12 -6.46 -6.16
CA PRO A 301 -24.54 -7.73 -6.60
C PRO A 301 -23.39 -8.23 -5.72
N SER A 302 -23.04 -7.52 -4.65
CA SER A 302 -21.95 -7.91 -3.73
C SER A 302 -22.20 -9.27 -3.07
N THR A 303 -21.13 -10.03 -2.87
CA THR A 303 -21.13 -11.25 -2.04
C THR A 303 -20.68 -10.89 -0.61
N PRO A 304 -20.79 -11.80 0.38
CA PRO A 304 -20.30 -11.53 1.74
C PRO A 304 -18.81 -11.18 1.79
N ASP A 305 -18.03 -11.70 0.83
CA ASP A 305 -16.57 -11.65 0.84
C ASP A 305 -16.01 -10.73 -0.26
N CYS A 306 -16.87 -10.21 -1.15
CA CYS A 306 -16.49 -9.32 -2.25
C CYS A 306 -17.51 -8.19 -2.43
N GLU A 307 -17.09 -6.96 -2.11
CA GLU A 307 -17.91 -5.75 -2.26
C GLU A 307 -17.83 -5.21 -3.69
N PHE A 308 -18.98 -5.05 -4.35
CA PHE A 308 -19.09 -4.33 -5.62
C PHE A 308 -19.26 -2.84 -5.32
N PRO A 309 -18.24 -2.01 -5.58
CA PRO A 309 -18.21 -0.69 -5.00
C PRO A 309 -19.19 0.26 -5.67
N ILE A 310 -19.60 1.27 -4.90
CA ILE A 310 -20.20 2.51 -5.39
C ILE A 310 -19.14 3.59 -5.23
N GLN A 311 -18.81 4.26 -6.33
CA GLN A 311 -17.82 5.33 -6.29
C GLN A 311 -18.40 6.60 -5.65
N ILE A 312 -17.52 7.46 -5.15
CA ILE A 312 -17.91 8.77 -4.64
C ILE A 312 -18.17 9.72 -5.81
N LEU A 313 -19.03 10.71 -5.59
CA LEU A 313 -19.22 11.81 -6.52
C LEU A 313 -17.91 12.62 -6.57
N THR A 314 -17.14 12.46 -7.63
CA THR A 314 -15.90 13.21 -7.83
C THR A 314 -16.23 14.64 -8.27
N ALA A 315 -15.58 15.64 -7.67
CA ALA A 315 -15.82 17.04 -7.98
C ALA A 315 -15.25 17.48 -9.35
N GLU A 316 -14.57 16.59 -10.08
CA GLU A 316 -13.91 16.92 -11.34
C GLU A 316 -14.87 17.23 -12.49
N VAL A 317 -16.14 16.84 -12.37
CA VAL A 317 -17.19 17.28 -13.29
C VAL A 317 -18.32 17.93 -12.50
N VAL A 318 -18.07 19.14 -12.00
CA VAL A 318 -19.16 20.10 -11.82
C VAL A 318 -19.56 20.57 -13.22
N ASP A 319 -20.41 19.77 -13.85
CA ASP A 319 -21.32 20.17 -14.93
C ASP A 319 -20.69 21.13 -15.97
N GLY A 320 -19.87 20.57 -16.87
CA GLY A 320 -19.49 21.24 -18.11
C GLY A 320 -20.68 21.30 -19.07
N GLY A 321 -21.72 22.04 -18.70
CA GLY A 321 -22.80 22.47 -19.59
C GLY A 321 -23.84 21.41 -19.96
N SER A 322 -24.89 21.28 -19.16
CA SER A 322 -26.26 21.48 -19.65
C SER A 322 -27.15 21.76 -18.45
N ALA A 323 -27.79 22.93 -18.47
CA ALA A 323 -28.77 23.36 -17.49
C ALA A 323 -29.66 22.19 -17.02
N ILE A 324 -29.66 21.94 -15.71
CA ILE A 324 -30.81 21.88 -14.79
C ILE A 324 -30.30 21.27 -13.48
N THR A 325 -29.85 22.12 -12.56
CA THR A 325 -29.87 21.82 -11.13
C THR A 325 -30.88 22.74 -10.48
N LYS A 326 -32.13 22.27 -10.39
CA LYS A 326 -33.07 22.78 -9.39
C LYS A 326 -32.55 22.32 -8.03
N ARG A 327 -32.17 23.30 -7.20
CA ARG A 327 -31.94 23.10 -5.76
C ARG A 327 -33.22 22.51 -5.13
N TYR A 328 -33.06 21.45 -4.36
CA TYR A 328 -33.94 21.12 -3.24
C TYR A 328 -33.15 21.27 -1.95
#